data_AF-A0AA46KGT4-F1
#
_entry.id   AF-A0AA46KGT4-F1
#
_cell.length_a   1.000
_cell.length_b   1.000
_cell.length_c   1.000
_cell.angle_alpha   90.00
_cell.angle_beta   90.00
_cell.angle_gamma   90.00
#
_symmetry.space_group_name_H-M   'P 1'
#
loop_
_entity.id
_entity.type
_entity.pdbx_description
1 polymer ?
#
loop_
_entity_poly.entity_id
_entity_poly.type
_entity_poly.pdbx_seq_one_letter_code
_entity_poly.pdbx_strand_id
1 'polypeptide(L)' 'YGSISMDNWDSFITAFKPDKKQIGKQHTVGIEGNNCRLRHRLRRAVRKTCCFSKKFDNHFKVFDLVFFYVNYGYV' A
#
# COMPACT_ATOMS: atom_id res chain seq x y z
N TYR A 1 -12.02 -18.97 -4.90
CA TYR A 1 -10.95 -18.49 -4.01
C TYR A 1 -11.32 -18.85 -2.58
N GLY A 2 -10.59 -19.77 -1.93
CA GLY A 2 -10.98 -20.35 -0.62
C GLY A 2 -9.85 -20.39 0.39
N SER A 3 -8.87 -19.50 0.25
CA SER A 3 -7.73 -19.39 1.15
C SER A 3 -7.32 -17.94 1.37
N ILE A 4 -6.95 -17.61 2.61
CA ILE A 4 -6.49 -16.28 3.03
C ILE A 4 -4.95 -16.28 3.03
N SER A 5 -4.34 -15.33 2.33
CA SER A 5 -2.90 -15.11 2.37
C SER A 5 -2.56 -14.17 3.53
N MET A 6 -1.64 -14.58 4.40
CA MET A 6 -1.36 -13.87 5.66
C MET A 6 0.08 -14.11 6.13
N ASP A 7 0.61 -13.17 6.91
CA ASP A 7 1.94 -13.31 7.53
C ASP A 7 1.93 -14.34 8.66
N ASN A 8 3.12 -14.92 8.92
CA ASN A 8 3.32 -15.90 9.99
C ASN A 8 3.42 -15.24 11.38
N TRP A 9 2.43 -14.43 11.74
CA TRP A 9 2.31 -13.79 13.05
C TRP A 9 1.32 -14.56 13.92
N ASP A 10 1.69 -14.83 15.17
CA ASP A 10 0.86 -15.61 16.11
C ASP A 10 -0.54 -15.01 16.32
N SER A 11 -0.64 -13.68 16.31
CA SER A 11 -1.91 -12.96 16.38
C SER A 11 -2.84 -13.29 15.20
N PHE A 12 -2.29 -13.34 13.99
CA PHE A 12 -3.04 -13.68 12.78
C PHE A 12 -3.39 -15.17 12.73
N ILE A 13 -2.46 -16.05 13.11
CA ILE A 13 -2.71 -17.49 13.22
C ILE A 13 -3.89 -17.77 14.16
N THR A 14 -3.99 -17.02 15.25
CA THR A 14 -5.06 -17.12 16.25
C THR A 14 -6.39 -16.55 15.72
N ALA A 15 -6.37 -15.37 15.10
CA ALA A 15 -7.58 -14.72 14.60
C ALA A 15 -8.24 -15.46 13.43
N PHE A 16 -7.44 -16.02 12.53
CA PHE A 16 -7.91 -16.74 11.33
C PHE A 16 -7.66 -18.24 11.44
N LYS A 17 -7.86 -18.79 12.66
CA LYS A 17 -7.71 -20.23 12.94
C LYS A 17 -8.60 -21.15 12.09
N PRO A 18 -9.87 -20.81 11.76
CA PRO A 18 -10.75 -21.70 11.00
C PRO A 18 -10.53 -21.68 9.47
N ASP A 19 -9.81 -20.68 8.94
CA ASP A 19 -9.65 -20.50 7.49
C ASP A 19 -8.46 -21.28 6.92
N LYS A 20 -8.56 -21.71 5.66
CA LYS A 20 -7.43 -22.28 4.90
C LYS A 20 -6.39 -21.18 4.65
N LYS A 21 -5.20 -21.33 5.22
CA LYS A 21 -4.16 -20.29 5.20
C LYS A 21 -3.12 -20.61 4.14
N GLN A 22 -2.71 -19.59 3.39
CA GLN A 22 -1.47 -19.63 2.61
C GLN A 22 -0.47 -18.68 3.26
N ILE A 23 0.48 -19.25 3.99
CA ILE A 23 1.57 -18.51 4.61
C ILE A 23 2.63 -18.27 3.54
N GLY A 24 2.81 -17.02 3.12
CA GLY A 24 3.78 -16.69 2.09
C GLY A 24 3.79 -15.21 1.74
N LYS A 25 4.99 -14.65 1.58
CA LYS A 25 5.19 -13.23 1.22
C LYS A 25 4.90 -12.92 -0.26
N GLN A 26 4.82 -13.94 -1.11
CA GLN A 26 4.68 -13.74 -2.56
C GLN A 26 3.45 -12.90 -2.94
N HIS A 27 2.35 -13.00 -2.18
CA HIS A 27 1.14 -12.21 -2.42
C HIS A 27 1.03 -10.96 -1.54
N THR A 28 1.83 -10.83 -0.47
CA THR A 28 1.80 -9.66 0.43
C THR A 28 2.79 -8.58 0.03
N VAL A 29 3.86 -8.91 -0.70
CA VAL A 29 4.88 -7.96 -1.17
C VAL A 29 4.27 -6.79 -1.97
N GLY A 30 3.26 -7.04 -2.81
CA GLY A 30 2.58 -5.98 -3.54
C GLY A 30 1.81 -5.01 -2.63
N ILE A 31 1.15 -5.54 -1.60
CA ILE A 31 0.40 -4.76 -0.60
C ILE A 31 1.38 -3.92 0.24
N GLU A 32 2.46 -4.53 0.74
CA GLU A 32 3.49 -3.84 1.51
C GLU A 32 4.19 -2.76 0.68
N GLY A 33 4.50 -3.05 -0.59
CA GLY A 33 5.07 -2.11 -1.54
C GLY A 33 4.17 -0.88 -1.75
N ASN A 34 2.87 -1.10 -1.95
CA ASN A 34 1.88 -0.04 -2.10
C ASN A 34 1.75 0.80 -0.82
N ASN A 35 1.67 0.16 0.35
CA ASN A 35 1.61 0.84 1.63
C ASN A 35 2.87 1.71 1.87
N CYS A 36 4.05 1.18 1.55
CA CYS A 36 5.30 1.92 1.66
C CYS A 36 5.30 3.15 0.74
N ARG A 37 4.89 2.98 -0.52
CA ARG A 37 4.81 4.04 -1.53
C ARG A 37 3.85 5.15 -1.13
N LEU A 38 2.65 4.82 -0.65
CA LEU A 38 1.67 5.78 -0.15
C LEU A 38 2.22 6.58 1.03
N ARG A 39 2.84 5.90 2.01
CA ARG A 39 3.47 6.55 3.16
C ARG A 39 4.56 7.54 2.76
N HIS A 40 5.40 7.18 1.78
CA HIS A 40 6.43 8.10 1.26
C HIS A 40 5.84 9.32 0.58
N ARG A 41 4.77 9.16 -0.21
CA ARG A 41 4.07 10.27 -0.88
C ARG A 41 3.42 11.21 0.13
N LEU A 42 2.71 10.67 1.12
CA LEU A 42 2.10 11.46 2.21
C LEU A 42 3.16 12.25 2.99
N ARG A 43 4.28 11.63 3.34
CA ARG A 43 5.38 12.30 4.06
C ARG A 43 5.98 13.47 3.27
N ARG A 44 6.07 13.36 1.94
CA ARG A 44 6.52 14.46 1.07
C ARG A 44 5.50 15.60 1.02
N ALA A 45 4.21 15.27 0.97
CA ALA A 45 3.13 16.26 0.96
C ALA A 45 3.10 17.06 2.27
N VAL A 46 3.18 16.38 3.42
CA VAL A 46 3.17 17.02 4.75
C VAL A 46 4.40 17.91 4.96
N ARG A 47 5.58 17.44 4.55
CA ARG A 47 6.86 18.17 4.75
C ARG A 47 7.07 19.32 3.78
N LYS A 48 6.25 19.44 2.72
CA LYS A 48 6.40 20.45 1.67
C LYS A 48 7.86 20.57 1.16
N THR A 49 8.50 19.43 0.89
CA THR A 49 9.92 19.38 0.47
C THR A 49 10.16 20.20 -0.81
N CYS A 50 11.41 20.57 -1.10
CA CYS A 50 11.87 21.49 -2.15
C CYS A 50 11.22 21.43 -3.55
N CYS A 51 10.59 20.31 -3.95
CA CYS A 51 9.81 20.20 -5.20
C CYS A 51 8.28 20.38 -5.02
N PHE A 52 7.83 21.01 -3.93
CA PHE A 52 6.41 21.18 -3.62
C PHE A 52 5.83 22.38 -4.37
N SER A 53 4.88 22.14 -5.27
CA SER A 53 4.17 23.21 -5.98
C SER A 53 3.40 24.12 -5.01
N LYS A 54 3.28 25.40 -5.31
CA LYS A 54 2.42 26.32 -4.53
C LYS A 54 0.93 26.17 -4.85
N LYS A 55 0.59 25.55 -6.00
CA LYS A 55 -0.79 25.35 -6.44
C LYS A 55 -1.36 24.06 -5.87
N PHE A 56 -2.53 24.15 -5.25
CA PHE A 56 -3.19 23.00 -4.63
C PHE A 56 -3.63 21.94 -5.65
N ASP A 57 -4.11 22.37 -6.82
CA ASP A 57 -4.52 21.49 -7.92
C ASP A 57 -3.42 20.53 -8.38
N ASN A 58 -2.17 20.99 -8.36
CA ASN A 58 -1.04 20.15 -8.74
C ASN A 58 -0.81 19.01 -7.74
N HIS A 59 -1.12 19.23 -6.46
CA HIS A 59 -1.01 18.17 -5.45
C HIS A 59 -2.08 17.12 -5.67
N PHE A 60 -3.32 17.52 -5.92
CA PHE A 60 -4.40 16.58 -6.24
C PHE A 60 -4.05 15.73 -7.46
N LYS A 61 -3.60 16.34 -8.56
CA LYS A 61 -3.18 15.61 -9.76
C LYS A 61 -2.06 14.61 -9.48
N VAL A 62 -1.11 14.94 -8.61
CA VAL A 62 -0.04 14.01 -8.22
C VAL A 62 -0.61 12.84 -7.43
N PHE A 63 -1.56 13.07 -6.53
CA PHE A 63 -2.22 11.98 -5.79
C PHE A 63 -3.09 11.11 -6.71
N ASP A 64 -3.87 11.71 -7.60
CA ASP A 64 -4.67 10.99 -8.60
C ASP A 64 -3.79 10.09 -9.46
N LEU A 65 -2.64 10.60 -9.89
CA LEU A 65 -1.66 9.83 -10.64
C LEU A 65 -1.14 8.65 -9.81
N VAL A 66 -0.77 8.86 -8.55
CA VAL A 66 -0.32 7.79 -7.66
C VAL A 66 -1.40 6.71 -7.50
N PHE A 67 -2.66 7.10 -7.28
CA PHE A 67 -3.76 6.15 -7.15
C PHE A 67 -4.03 5.40 -8.45
N PHE A 68 -3.97 6.06 -9.60
CA PHE A 68 -4.05 5.41 -10.90
C PHE A 68 -2.99 4.31 -11.03
N TYR A 69 -1.72 4.66 -10.81
CA TYR A 69 -0.62 3.69 -10.89
C TYR A 69 -0.82 2.48 -9.96
N VAL A 70 -1.25 2.72 -8.72
CA VAL A 70 -1.52 1.65 -7.73
C VAL A 70 -2.70 0.77 -8.15
N ASN A 71 -3.81 1.36 -8.61
CA ASN A 71 -5.03 0.63 -8.95
C ASN A 71 -4.87 -0.24 -10.20
N TYR A 72 -4.07 0.20 -11.16
CA TYR A 72 -3.83 -0.52 -12.41
C TYR A 72 -2.57 -1.40 -12.39
N GLY A 73 -1.86 -1.49 -11.26
CA GLY A 73 -0.73 -2.40 -11.10
C GLY A 73 0.49 -2.08 -11.97
N TYR A 74 0.65 -0.83 -12.38
CA TYR A 74 1.80 -0.37 -13.18
C TYR A 74 3.10 -0.26 -12.35
N VAL A 75 3.12 -0.74 -11.10
CA VAL A 75 4.15 -0.42 -10.09
C VAL A 75 4.45 -1.56 -9.13
#